data_AF-A0A522ACH3-F1
#
_entry.id   AF-A0A522ACH3-F1
#
_cell.length_a   1.000
_cell.length_b   1.000
_cell.length_c   1.000
_cell.angle_alpha   90.00
_cell.angle_beta   90.00
_cell.angle_gamma   90.00
#
_symmetry.space_group_name_H-M   'P 1'
#
loop_
_entity.id
_entity.type
_entity.pdbx_description
1 polymer ?
#
loop_
_entity_poly.entity_id
_entity_poly.type
_entity_poly.pdbx_seq_one_letter_code
_entity_poly.pdbx_strand_id
1 'polypeptide(L)'
;TSYGSRRYISPDGFLAQVNVVLMGADRTSHHKPQYCLPGSGWRIDETLRDSIHIDRPVAYELPVTKIFVSRQFEKDGQLQTIRGVYVYWYVADGALSGDPSGFEKMWSLARTLVTTGVLQRWAYVSYFSPCNPGQEQATFERVKKLIAASVPEFQLTTGEIKAAAAR
;
A
#
# COMPACT_ATOMS: atom_id res chain seq x y z
N THR A 1 -7.16 -8.47 -15.17
CA THR A 1 -6.32 -7.93 -14.10
C THR A 1 -4.87 -8.15 -14.45
N SER A 2 -4.02 -7.16 -14.24
CA SER A 2 -2.57 -7.29 -14.42
C SER A 2 -1.87 -7.20 -13.07
N TYR A 3 -0.76 -7.91 -12.91
CA TYR A 3 -0.02 -8.00 -11.66
C TYR A 3 1.48 -7.87 -11.92
N GLY A 4 2.16 -7.04 -11.13
CA GLY A 4 3.61 -6.92 -11.09
C GLY A 4 4.10 -7.10 -9.67
N SER A 5 5.28 -7.72 -9.50
CA SER A 5 5.88 -7.87 -8.17
C SER A 5 7.39 -7.84 -8.19
N ARG A 6 7.97 -7.42 -7.07
CA ARG A 6 9.40 -7.43 -6.83
C ARG A 6 9.69 -7.69 -5.37
N ARG A 7 10.73 -8.48 -5.10
CA ARG A 7 11.29 -8.65 -3.75
C ARG A 7 12.60 -7.87 -3.65
N TYR A 8 12.71 -7.06 -2.61
CA TYR A 8 13.92 -6.33 -2.25
C TYR A 8 14.49 -6.92 -0.96
N ILE A 9 15.81 -7.10 -0.93
CA ILE A 9 16.54 -7.63 0.22
C ILE A 9 17.74 -6.72 0.43
N SER A 10 17.92 -6.20 1.64
CA SER A 10 19.12 -5.45 2.02
C SER A 10 20.14 -6.33 2.75
N PRO A 11 21.43 -5.94 2.79
CA PRO A 11 22.49 -6.74 3.42
C PRO A 11 22.25 -7.07 4.91
N ASP A 12 21.48 -6.24 5.62
CA ASP A 12 21.13 -6.45 7.02
C ASP A 12 19.86 -7.30 7.22
N GLY A 13 19.37 -7.95 6.16
CA GLY A 13 18.28 -8.92 6.21
C GLY A 13 16.87 -8.33 6.13
N PHE A 14 16.71 -7.01 6.01
CA PHE A 14 15.39 -6.44 5.72
C PHE A 14 14.90 -6.88 4.35
N LEU A 15 13.63 -7.26 4.31
CA LEU A 15 12.98 -7.80 3.13
C LEU A 15 11.66 -7.07 2.90
N ALA A 16 11.46 -6.60 1.67
CA ALA A 16 10.19 -6.04 1.25
C ALA A 16 9.69 -6.76 0.00
N GLN A 17 8.47 -7.31 0.06
CA GLN A 17 7.73 -7.73 -1.11
C GLN A 17 6.83 -6.59 -1.57
N VAL A 18 7.02 -6.15 -2.80
CA VAL A 18 6.29 -5.05 -3.43
C VAL A 18 5.42 -5.61 -4.52
N ASN A 19 4.14 -5.24 -4.50
CA ASN A 19 3.15 -5.69 -5.46
C ASN A 19 2.39 -4.50 -6.03
N VAL A 20 2.07 -4.60 -7.32
CA VAL A 20 1.16 -3.68 -8.02
C VAL A 20 0.10 -4.52 -8.71
N VAL A 21 -1.16 -4.33 -8.36
CA VAL A 21 -2.30 -5.00 -9.00
C VAL A 21 -3.11 -3.94 -9.74
N LEU A 22 -3.25 -4.06 -11.06
CA LEU A 22 -4.03 -3.14 -11.89
C LEU A 22 -5.41 -3.70 -12.21
N MET A 23 -6.46 -2.88 -12.01
CA MET A 23 -7.85 -3.22 -12.30
C MET A 23 -8.02 -3.75 -13.72
N GLY A 24 -8.69 -4.90 -13.82
CA GLY A 24 -9.14 -5.43 -15.10
C GLY A 24 -10.25 -4.58 -15.71
N ALA A 25 -10.91 -5.11 -16.73
CA ALA A 25 -12.10 -4.46 -17.28
C ALA A 25 -13.28 -4.45 -16.29
N ASP A 26 -13.35 -5.44 -15.39
CA ASP A 26 -14.33 -5.51 -14.31
C ASP A 26 -13.80 -4.86 -13.02
N ARG A 27 -14.69 -4.14 -12.34
CA ARG A 27 -14.46 -3.39 -11.09
C ARG A 27 -14.28 -4.31 -9.88
N THR A 28 -14.76 -5.54 -9.96
CA THR A 28 -14.74 -6.51 -8.85
C THR A 28 -13.37 -7.16 -8.64
N SER A 29 -12.45 -7.02 -9.60
CA SER A 29 -11.22 -7.82 -9.64
C SER A 29 -10.14 -7.42 -8.62
N HIS A 30 -10.43 -6.46 -7.73
CA HIS A 30 -9.51 -5.88 -6.75
C HIS A 30 -10.03 -6.06 -5.34
N HIS A 31 -9.63 -7.15 -4.70
CA HIS A 31 -9.97 -7.41 -3.30
C HIS A 31 -9.16 -6.51 -2.36
N LYS A 32 -9.73 -6.25 -1.17
CA LYS A 32 -9.04 -5.52 -0.10
C LYS A 32 -8.01 -6.42 0.59
N PRO A 33 -6.88 -5.86 1.07
CA PRO A 33 -5.84 -6.65 1.74
C PRO A 33 -6.34 -7.37 2.99
N GLN A 34 -7.36 -6.81 3.64
CA GLN A 34 -8.01 -7.39 4.80
C GLN A 34 -8.69 -8.73 4.52
N TYR A 35 -8.92 -9.09 3.26
CA TYR A 35 -9.37 -10.43 2.87
C TYR A 35 -8.19 -11.36 2.56
N CYS A 36 -7.21 -10.87 1.80
CA CYS A 36 -6.09 -11.69 1.33
C CYS A 36 -5.09 -12.04 2.43
N LEU A 37 -4.86 -11.14 3.40
CA LEU A 37 -3.92 -11.36 4.51
C LEU A 37 -4.38 -12.51 5.42
N PRO A 38 -5.63 -12.51 5.96
CA PRO A 38 -6.17 -13.67 6.67
C PRO A 38 -6.17 -14.95 5.86
N GLY A 39 -6.54 -14.88 4.57
CA GLY A 39 -6.49 -16.05 3.68
C GLY A 39 -5.08 -16.65 3.51
N SER A 40 -4.04 -15.86 3.75
CA SER A 40 -2.63 -16.30 3.72
C SER A 40 -2.09 -16.73 5.09
N GLY A 41 -2.96 -16.84 6.10
CA GLY A 41 -2.62 -17.24 7.46
C GLY A 41 -2.12 -16.11 8.37
N TRP A 42 -2.29 -14.84 7.98
CA TRP A 42 -1.95 -13.70 8.83
C TRP A 42 -3.16 -13.21 9.62
N ARG A 43 -3.01 -13.09 10.94
CA ARG A 43 -3.97 -12.36 11.77
C ARG A 43 -3.70 -10.86 11.67
N ILE A 44 -4.74 -10.08 11.44
CA ILE A 44 -4.65 -8.62 11.50
C ILE A 44 -4.67 -8.20 12.97
N ASP A 45 -3.65 -7.47 13.38
CA ASP A 45 -3.53 -6.89 14.72
C ASP A 45 -4.13 -5.48 14.76
N GLU A 46 -3.77 -4.66 13.77
CA GLU A 46 -4.14 -3.26 13.73
C GLU A 46 -4.21 -2.75 12.28
N THR A 47 -5.09 -1.79 12.01
CA THR A 47 -5.17 -1.09 10.72
C THR A 47 -5.26 0.41 10.99
N LEU A 48 -4.29 1.15 10.47
CA LEU A 48 -4.11 2.59 10.70
C LEU A 48 -3.95 3.32 9.37
N ARG A 49 -4.52 4.53 9.28
CA ARG A 49 -4.18 5.46 8.20
C ARG A 49 -2.88 6.18 8.55
N ASP A 50 -2.08 6.49 7.54
CA ASP A 50 -0.83 7.23 7.67
C ASP A 50 -0.56 8.06 6.39
N SER A 51 0.47 8.89 6.42
CA SER A 51 0.96 9.63 5.25
C SER A 51 2.46 9.47 5.10
N ILE A 52 2.93 9.39 3.85
CA ILE A 52 4.35 9.31 3.52
C ILE A 52 4.71 10.49 2.63
N HIS A 53 5.67 11.30 3.08
CA HIS A 53 6.21 12.39 2.28
C HIS A 53 6.96 11.84 1.06
N ILE A 54 6.61 12.33 -0.14
CA ILE A 54 7.26 11.99 -1.40
C ILE A 54 7.86 13.27 -1.96
N ASP A 55 9.18 13.32 -2.14
CA ASP A 55 9.89 14.53 -2.57
C ASP A 55 9.87 14.77 -4.09
N ARG A 56 9.72 13.71 -4.89
CA ARG A 56 9.91 13.73 -6.35
C ARG A 56 8.70 13.17 -7.10
N PRO A 57 8.46 13.62 -8.35
CA PRO A 57 9.09 14.78 -9.01
C PRO A 57 8.62 16.13 -8.45
N VAL A 58 7.54 16.16 -7.67
CA VAL A 58 7.08 17.31 -6.88
C VAL A 58 6.70 16.81 -5.49
N ALA A 59 6.89 17.62 -4.46
CA ALA A 59 6.59 17.25 -3.08
C ALA A 59 5.08 17.04 -2.85
N TYR A 60 4.69 15.91 -2.25
CA TYR A 60 3.31 15.65 -1.81
C TYR A 60 3.25 14.63 -0.67
N GLU A 61 2.09 14.58 -0.02
CA GLU A 61 1.76 13.59 1.01
C GLU A 61 1.00 12.42 0.38
N LEU A 62 1.62 11.24 0.36
CA LEU A 62 0.99 10.01 -0.13
C LEU A 62 0.13 9.40 0.99
N PRO A 63 -1.21 9.39 0.86
CA PRO A 63 -2.07 8.73 1.84
C PRO A 63 -1.90 7.21 1.72
N VAL A 64 -1.66 6.55 2.85
CA VAL A 64 -1.50 5.09 2.91
C VAL A 64 -2.34 4.49 4.04
N THR A 65 -2.65 3.21 3.91
CA THR A 65 -3.05 2.37 5.04
C THR A 65 -1.88 1.47 5.43
N LYS A 66 -1.60 1.43 6.74
CA LYS A 66 -0.67 0.54 7.42
C LYS A 66 -1.45 -0.53 8.17
N ILE A 67 -1.07 -1.79 8.01
CA ILE A 67 -1.63 -2.92 8.75
C ILE A 67 -0.48 -3.64 9.45
N PHE A 68 -0.62 -3.84 10.76
CA PHE A 68 0.23 -4.75 11.50
C PHE A 68 -0.43 -6.13 11.55
N VAL A 69 0.38 -7.15 11.29
CA VAL A 69 -0.08 -8.55 11.24
C VAL A 69 0.82 -9.46 12.06
N SER A 70 0.26 -10.58 12.49
CA SER A 70 0.96 -11.67 13.15
C SER A 70 0.62 -13.01 12.52
N ARG A 71 1.58 -13.93 12.59
CA ARG A 71 1.34 -15.33 12.28
C ARG A 71 2.08 -16.18 13.30
N GLN A 72 1.40 -17.20 13.78
CA GLN A 72 2.00 -18.23 14.60
C GLN A 72 2.30 -19.44 13.72
N PHE A 73 3.41 -20.10 13.99
CA PHE A 73 3.80 -21.35 13.32
C PHE A 73 4.60 -22.19 14.29
N GLU A 74 4.50 -23.51 14.14
CA GLU A 74 5.29 -24.44 14.93
C GLU A 74 6.67 -24.63 14.27
N LYS A 75 7.72 -24.54 15.08
CA LYS A 75 9.10 -24.84 14.69
C LYS A 75 9.77 -25.58 15.83
N ASP A 76 10.30 -26.77 15.53
CA ASP A 76 10.98 -27.64 16.50
C ASP A 76 10.11 -27.95 17.74
N GLY A 77 8.80 -28.16 17.55
CA GLY A 77 7.85 -28.43 18.63
C GLY A 77 7.46 -27.21 19.48
N GLN A 78 7.96 -26.02 19.14
CA GLN A 78 7.63 -24.78 19.83
C GLN A 78 6.82 -23.84 18.94
N LEU A 79 5.80 -23.21 19.53
CA LEU A 79 5.00 -22.19 18.87
C LEU A 79 5.81 -20.89 18.77
N GLN A 80 6.18 -20.51 17.56
CA GLN A 80 6.87 -19.25 17.28
C GLN A 80 5.89 -18.23 16.69
N THR A 81 6.14 -16.95 16.97
CA THR A 81 5.36 -15.83 16.43
C THR A 81 6.25 -14.99 15.53
N ILE A 82 5.78 -14.73 14.31
CA ILE A 82 6.35 -13.73 13.41
C ILE A 82 5.35 -12.59 13.23
N ARG A 83 5.86 -11.37 13.07
CA ARG A 83 5.07 -10.17 12.80
C ARG A 83 5.32 -9.69 11.38
N GLY A 84 4.48 -8.79 10.91
CA GLY A 84 4.61 -8.18 9.61
C GLY A 84 3.99 -6.80 9.55
N VAL A 85 4.57 -5.98 8.68
CA VAL A 85 4.04 -4.67 8.33
C VAL A 85 3.59 -4.72 6.89
N TYR A 86 2.35 -4.32 6.66
CA TYR A 86 1.75 -4.26 5.34
C TYR A 86 1.26 -2.85 5.06
N VAL A 87 1.83 -2.17 4.08
CA VAL A 87 1.48 -0.79 3.71
C VAL A 87 0.92 -0.77 2.31
N TYR A 88 -0.18 -0.07 2.07
CA TYR A 88 -0.79 0.02 0.75
C TYR A 88 -1.53 1.32 0.50
N TRP A 89 -1.77 1.60 -0.77
CA TRP A 89 -2.64 2.67 -1.24
C TRP A 89 -3.25 2.30 -2.59
N TYR A 90 -4.25 3.09 -2.98
CA TYR A 90 -4.86 3.05 -4.30
C TYR A 90 -4.41 4.27 -5.10
N VAL A 91 -4.14 4.06 -6.38
CA VAL A 91 -3.79 5.11 -7.33
C VAL A 91 -4.56 4.93 -8.63
N ALA A 92 -5.00 6.04 -9.21
CA ALA A 92 -5.56 6.12 -10.55
C ALA A 92 -5.10 7.42 -11.21
N ASP A 93 -5.43 7.61 -12.48
CA ASP A 93 -5.18 8.88 -13.14
C ASP A 93 -5.85 10.03 -12.38
N GLY A 94 -5.02 10.98 -11.93
CA GLY A 94 -5.43 12.13 -11.11
C GLY A 94 -5.94 11.84 -9.69
N ALA A 95 -5.83 10.62 -9.15
CA ALA A 95 -6.40 10.30 -7.85
C ALA A 95 -5.55 9.33 -6.99
N LEU A 96 -5.52 9.59 -5.68
CA LEU A 96 -4.90 8.75 -4.65
C LEU A 96 -5.90 8.47 -3.54
N SER A 97 -5.81 7.29 -2.92
CA SER A 97 -6.56 7.01 -1.71
C SER A 97 -5.83 6.01 -0.82
N GLY A 98 -5.70 6.38 0.46
CA GLY A 98 -5.29 5.50 1.53
C GLY A 98 -6.47 4.98 2.35
N ASP A 99 -7.71 5.06 1.86
CA ASP A 99 -8.91 4.67 2.62
C ASP A 99 -9.11 3.15 2.62
N PRO A 100 -9.04 2.48 3.79
CA PRO A 100 -9.25 1.04 3.89
C PRO A 100 -10.70 0.61 3.58
N SER A 101 -11.66 1.52 3.67
CA SER A 101 -13.06 1.23 3.32
C SER A 101 -13.27 1.13 1.80
N GLY A 102 -12.41 1.79 1.02
CA GLY A 102 -12.53 1.92 -0.43
C GLY A 102 -13.64 2.87 -0.89
N PHE A 103 -14.26 3.63 0.02
CA PHE A 103 -15.33 4.57 -0.30
C PHE A 103 -14.82 5.73 -1.15
N GLU A 104 -13.68 6.33 -0.78
CA GLU A 104 -13.05 7.42 -1.56
C GLU A 104 -12.80 6.99 -3.02
N LYS A 105 -12.28 5.77 -3.20
CA LYS A 105 -12.07 5.15 -4.52
C LYS A 105 -13.37 5.01 -5.31
N MET A 106 -14.43 4.52 -4.68
CA MET A 106 -15.73 4.34 -5.34
C MET A 106 -16.38 5.66 -5.71
N TRP A 107 -16.28 6.66 -4.83
CA TRP A 107 -16.77 8.00 -5.10
C TRP A 107 -16.04 8.67 -6.26
N SER A 108 -14.69 8.67 -6.23
CA SER A 108 -13.87 9.23 -7.32
C SER A 108 -14.21 8.60 -8.66
N LEU A 109 -14.40 7.28 -8.66
CA LEU A 109 -14.77 6.58 -9.87
C LEU A 109 -16.17 7.00 -10.35
N ALA A 110 -17.18 6.95 -9.48
CA ALA A 110 -18.54 7.33 -9.83
C ALA A 110 -18.57 8.76 -10.42
N ARG A 111 -17.87 9.70 -9.79
CA ARG A 111 -17.72 11.07 -10.29
C ARG A 111 -17.09 11.09 -11.70
N THR A 112 -15.95 10.44 -11.89
CA THR A 112 -15.24 10.41 -13.18
C THR A 112 -16.11 9.82 -14.29
N LEU A 113 -16.82 8.73 -14.01
CA LEU A 113 -17.72 8.09 -14.97
C LEU A 113 -18.86 9.02 -15.37
N VAL A 114 -19.47 9.72 -14.40
CA VAL A 114 -20.56 10.66 -14.67
C VAL A 114 -20.08 11.89 -15.45
N THR A 115 -18.90 12.43 -15.14
CA THR A 115 -18.43 13.68 -15.78
C THR A 115 -17.72 13.46 -17.11
N THR A 116 -17.10 12.30 -17.33
CA THR A 116 -16.26 12.04 -18.52
C THR A 116 -16.77 10.90 -19.39
N GLY A 117 -17.70 10.06 -18.90
CA GLY A 117 -18.11 8.83 -19.57
C GLY A 117 -17.06 7.71 -19.53
N VAL A 118 -15.90 7.92 -18.88
CA VAL A 118 -14.79 6.97 -18.83
C VAL A 118 -14.71 6.31 -17.46
N LEU A 119 -14.55 4.99 -17.46
CA LEU A 119 -14.34 4.22 -16.24
C LEU A 119 -12.89 4.41 -15.75
N GLN A 120 -12.71 5.10 -14.61
CA GLN A 120 -11.40 5.28 -14.00
C GLN A 120 -10.82 3.92 -13.57
N ARG A 121 -9.63 3.58 -14.06
CA ARG A 121 -8.92 2.33 -13.72
C ARG A 121 -7.97 2.59 -12.55
N TRP A 122 -8.13 1.79 -11.49
CA TRP A 122 -7.33 1.89 -10.28
C TRP A 122 -6.26 0.80 -10.23
N ALA A 123 -5.07 1.17 -9.78
CA ALA A 123 -4.06 0.26 -9.29
C ALA A 123 -4.07 0.23 -7.76
N TYR A 124 -3.67 -0.92 -7.25
CA TYR A 124 -3.47 -1.20 -5.84
C TYR A 124 -1.98 -1.52 -5.65
N VAL A 125 -1.29 -0.69 -4.87
CA VAL A 125 0.15 -0.83 -4.63
C VAL A 125 0.36 -1.23 -3.17
N SER A 126 1.21 -2.21 -2.93
CA SER A 126 1.50 -2.65 -1.56
C SER A 126 2.92 -3.10 -1.31
N TYR A 127 3.31 -2.96 -0.05
CA TYR A 127 4.61 -3.31 0.50
C TYR A 127 4.36 -4.20 1.71
N PHE A 128 4.97 -5.38 1.72
CA PHE A 128 4.92 -6.29 2.84
C PHE A 128 6.33 -6.62 3.33
N SER A 129 6.58 -6.44 4.63
CA SER A 129 7.84 -6.77 5.27
C SER A 129 7.57 -7.58 6.55
N PRO A 130 8.05 -8.84 6.64
CA PRO A 130 8.05 -9.56 7.91
C PRO A 130 9.06 -8.94 8.88
N CYS A 131 8.84 -9.13 10.18
CA CYS A 131 9.72 -8.68 11.25
C CYS A 131 9.56 -9.53 12.51
N ASN A 132 10.50 -9.41 13.43
CA ASN A 132 10.38 -10.05 14.74
C ASN A 132 9.36 -9.29 15.61
N PRO A 133 8.73 -9.96 16.59
CA PRO A 133 7.89 -9.30 17.58
C PRO A 133 8.58 -8.10 18.25
N GLY A 134 7.88 -6.96 18.30
CA GLY A 134 8.40 -5.70 18.87
C GLY A 134 9.17 -4.83 17.87
N GLN A 135 9.36 -5.26 16.62
CA GLN A 135 10.08 -4.50 15.59
C GLN A 135 9.15 -3.88 14.54
N GLU A 136 7.83 -3.92 14.73
CA GLU A 136 6.83 -3.48 13.76
C GLU A 136 7.01 -2.02 13.36
N GLN A 137 7.16 -1.12 14.33
CA GLN A 137 7.32 0.31 14.05
C GLN A 137 8.66 0.61 13.35
N ALA A 138 9.75 -0.01 13.79
CA ALA A 138 11.05 0.15 13.14
C ALA A 138 11.03 -0.37 11.69
N THR A 139 10.33 -1.48 11.46
CA THR A 139 10.13 -2.05 10.13
C THR A 139 9.28 -1.13 9.26
N PHE A 140 8.22 -0.54 9.83
CA PHE A 140 7.40 0.45 9.12
C PHE A 140 8.21 1.67 8.69
N GLU A 141 9.07 2.23 9.54
CA GLU A 141 9.93 3.37 9.15
C GLU A 141 10.90 3.01 8.01
N ARG A 142 11.38 1.76 7.95
CA ARG A 142 12.18 1.30 6.81
C ARG A 142 11.35 1.14 5.54
N VAL A 143 10.14 0.61 5.65
CA VAL A 143 9.19 0.52 4.53
C VAL A 143 8.85 1.93 4.01
N LYS A 144 8.65 2.93 4.88
CA LYS A 144 8.43 4.33 4.48
C LYS A 144 9.57 4.88 3.63
N LYS A 145 10.82 4.66 4.05
CA LYS A 145 12.01 5.08 3.29
C LYS A 145 12.04 4.42 1.91
N LEU A 146 11.74 3.12 1.84
CA LEU A 146 11.68 2.40 0.56
C LEU A 146 10.55 2.93 -0.34
N ILE A 147 9.36 3.19 0.21
CA ILE A 147 8.23 3.77 -0.52
C ILE A 147 8.62 5.16 -1.06
N ALA A 148 9.14 6.05 -0.21
CA ALA A 148 9.55 7.39 -0.61
C ALA A 148 10.60 7.39 -1.73
N ALA A 149 11.53 6.42 -1.70
CA ALA A 149 12.55 6.28 -2.72
C ALA A 149 12.03 5.68 -4.05
N SER A 150 11.03 4.79 -4.00
CA SER A 150 10.61 3.99 -5.15
C SER A 150 9.35 4.50 -5.85
N VAL A 151 8.42 5.14 -5.14
CA VAL A 151 7.19 5.70 -5.72
C VAL A 151 7.46 6.64 -6.89
N PRO A 152 8.44 7.57 -6.83
CA PRO A 152 8.74 8.45 -7.96
C PRO A 152 9.18 7.72 -9.24
N GLU A 153 9.62 6.46 -9.13
CA GLU A 153 10.17 5.70 -10.25
C GLU A 153 9.09 4.95 -11.05
N PHE A 154 7.88 4.77 -10.50
CA PHE A 154 6.80 4.02 -11.17
C PHE A 154 5.42 4.68 -11.10
N GLN A 155 5.23 5.66 -10.21
CA GLN A 155 3.97 6.39 -10.08
C GLN A 155 4.19 7.82 -10.57
N LEU A 156 3.51 8.17 -11.66
CA LEU A 156 3.42 9.58 -12.08
C LEU A 156 2.73 10.38 -10.96
N THR A 157 3.17 11.60 -10.71
CA THR A 157 2.49 12.47 -9.72
C THR A 157 1.03 12.64 -10.10
N THR A 158 0.15 12.11 -9.26
CA THR A 158 -1.31 12.16 -9.47
C THR A 158 -1.91 13.28 -8.64
N GLY A 159 -2.47 14.29 -9.31
CA GLY A 159 -3.21 15.40 -8.68
C GLY A 159 -2.46 16.74 -8.66
N GLU A 160 -3.22 17.84 -8.66
CA GLU A 160 -2.67 19.20 -8.70
C GLU A 160 -1.61 19.43 -7.63
N ILE A 161 -0.48 19.99 -8.06
CA ILE A 161 0.56 20.53 -7.19
C ILE A 161 -0.12 21.52 -6.24
N LYS A 162 -0.33 21.15 -4.98
CA LYS A 162 -0.57 22.15 -3.94
C LYS A 162 0.73 22.93 -3.82
N ALA A 163 0.86 24.01 -4.59
CA ALA A 163 1.83 25.04 -4.30
C ALA A 163 1.64 25.40 -2.83
N ALA A 164 2.68 25.17 -2.02
CA ALA A 164 2.71 25.63 -0.65
C ALA A 164 2.28 27.10 -0.66
N ALA A 165 1.19 27.42 0.02
CA ALA A 165 0.73 28.79 0.15
C ALA A 165 1.90 29.61 0.69
N ALA A 166 2.46 30.46 -0.15
CA ALA A 166 3.49 31.40 0.23
C ALA A 166 2.81 32.45 1.12
N ARG A 167 3.26 32.47 2.38
CA ARG A 167 3.26 33.56 3.38
C ARG A 167 2.21 34.65 3.26
#